data_AF-A0A4Y2G122-F1
#
_entry.id   AF-A0A4Y2G122-F1
#
_cell.length_a   1.000
_cell.length_b   1.000
_cell.length_c   1.000
_cell.angle_alpha   90.00
_cell.angle_beta   90.00
_cell.angle_gamma   90.00
#
_symmetry.space_group_name_H-M   'P 1'
#
loop_
_entity.id
_entity.type
_entity.pdbx_description
1 polymer ?
#
loop_
_entity_poly.entity_id
_entity_poly.type
_entity_poly.pdbx_seq_one_letter_code
_entity_poly.pdbx_strand_id
1 'polypeptide(L)'
;MMGKAADLSELDRGQIVMARRLGTNITETARLVGCLRSAAVSIHEKLTNDGDASSKRPGVGRPRVIKQKGLRRLSRLVKQNRRQPVAQLTAK
;
A
#
# COMPACT_ATOMS: atom_id res chain seq x y z
N MET A 1 3.35 22.23 -22.95
CA MET A 1 3.01 20.89 -23.48
C MET A 1 3.46 19.85 -22.47
N MET A 2 2.56 18.92 -22.14
CA MET A 2 2.60 18.03 -20.98
C MET A 2 3.50 16.80 -21.20
N GLY A 3 4.31 16.48 -20.20
CA GLY A 3 4.55 15.12 -19.76
C GLY A 3 4.31 15.13 -18.26
N LYS A 4 3.09 14.79 -17.82
CA LYS A 4 2.81 14.68 -16.39
C LYS A 4 3.63 13.49 -15.87
N ALA A 5 4.08 13.52 -14.62
CA ALA A 5 4.64 12.33 -13.98
C ALA A 5 3.67 11.12 -14.04
N ALA A 6 2.38 11.37 -14.29
CA ALA A 6 1.33 10.40 -14.61
C ALA A 6 1.66 9.51 -15.83
N ASP A 7 2.30 10.09 -16.86
CA ASP A 7 2.51 9.48 -18.18
C ASP A 7 3.71 8.52 -18.22
N LEU A 8 4.51 8.46 -17.14
CA LEU A 8 5.62 7.53 -17.01
C LEU A 8 5.13 6.11 -16.74
N SER A 9 5.71 5.14 -17.43
CA SER A 9 5.41 3.73 -17.21
C SER A 9 5.78 3.29 -15.80
N GLU A 10 5.19 2.19 -15.33
CA GLU A 10 5.52 1.64 -14.01
C GLU A 10 7.01 1.24 -13.92
N LEU A 11 7.60 0.81 -15.04
CA LEU A 11 9.02 0.49 -15.14
C LEU A 11 9.88 1.76 -15.00
N ASP A 12 9.55 2.84 -15.72
CA ASP A 12 10.28 4.11 -15.64
C ASP A 12 10.25 4.69 -14.22
N ARG A 13 9.08 4.63 -13.58
CA ARG A 13 8.91 5.03 -12.17
C ARG A 13 9.76 4.16 -11.25
N GLY A 14 9.78 2.85 -11.49
CA GLY A 14 10.63 1.91 -10.77
C GLY A 14 12.11 2.25 -10.90
N GLN A 15 12.57 2.59 -12.10
CA GLN A 15 13.96 3.03 -12.36
C GLN A 15 14.30 4.32 -11.61
N ILE A 16 13.40 5.31 -11.59
CA ILE A 16 13.61 6.56 -10.83
C ILE A 16 13.72 6.29 -9.32
N VAL A 17 12.90 5.40 -8.78
CA VAL A 17 12.97 4.98 -7.36
C VAL A 17 14.28 4.24 -7.07
N MET A 18 14.68 3.32 -7.95
CA MET A 18 15.95 2.58 -7.80
C MET A 18 17.16 3.49 -7.86
N ALA A 19 17.21 4.43 -8.81
CA ALA A 19 18.29 5.39 -8.96
C ALA A 19 18.45 6.24 -7.69
N ARG A 20 17.35 6.71 -7.10
CA ARG A 20 17.38 7.41 -5.80
C ARG A 20 17.93 6.53 -4.67
N ARG A 21 17.53 5.25 -4.59
CA ARG A 21 18.06 4.31 -3.56
C ARG A 21 19.57 4.08 -3.72
N LEU A 22 20.08 4.17 -4.94
CA LEU A 22 21.51 4.10 -5.26
C LEU A 22 22.25 5.43 -5.05
N GLY A 23 21.56 6.50 -4.60
CA GLY A 23 22.17 7.80 -4.33
C GLY A 23 22.48 8.63 -5.58
N THR A 24 21.88 8.31 -6.74
CA THR A 24 22.09 9.08 -7.96
C THR A 24 21.38 10.44 -7.89
N ASN A 25 21.93 11.43 -8.59
CA ASN A 25 21.31 12.76 -8.65
C ASN A 25 20.12 12.80 -9.63
N ILE A 26 19.21 13.75 -9.43
CA ILE A 26 17.96 13.88 -10.22
C ILE A 26 18.22 14.07 -11.72
N THR A 27 19.26 14.82 -12.09
CA THR A 27 19.57 15.11 -13.50
C THR A 27 20.05 13.86 -14.23
N GLU A 28 20.90 13.08 -13.58
CA GLU A 28 21.41 11.80 -14.09
C GLU A 28 20.30 10.76 -14.20
N THR A 29 19.41 10.68 -13.20
CA THR A 29 18.22 9.84 -13.26
C THR A 29 17.29 10.21 -14.43
N ALA A 30 17.06 11.51 -14.66
CA ALA A 30 16.23 11.97 -15.77
C ALA A 30 16.83 11.60 -17.14
N ARG A 31 18.17 11.67 -17.27
CA ARG A 31 18.88 11.24 -18.48
C ARG A 31 18.81 9.72 -18.68
N LEU A 32 19.00 8.95 -17.61
CA LEU A 32 18.98 7.48 -17.65
C LEU A 32 17.62 6.93 -18.08
N VAL A 33 16.55 7.51 -17.54
CA VAL A 33 15.16 7.11 -17.83
C VAL A 33 14.62 7.77 -19.10
N GLY A 34 15.33 8.78 -19.63
CA GLY A 34 14.87 9.54 -20.80
C GLY A 34 13.64 10.40 -20.50
N CYS A 35 13.43 10.81 -19.25
CA CYS A 35 12.28 11.60 -18.83
C CYS A 35 12.64 13.07 -18.56
N LEU A 36 11.63 13.94 -18.51
CA LEU A 36 11.83 15.33 -18.09
C LEU A 36 12.37 15.40 -16.66
N ARG A 37 13.26 16.37 -16.41
CA ARG A 37 13.81 16.63 -15.06
C ARG A 37 12.69 16.91 -14.03
N SER A 38 11.63 17.61 -14.42
CA SER A 38 10.47 17.87 -13.56
C SER A 38 9.70 16.61 -13.17
N ALA A 39 9.62 15.60 -14.05
CA ALA A 39 8.99 14.32 -13.74
C ALA A 39 9.81 13.53 -12.71
N ALA A 40 11.14 13.52 -12.87
CA ALA A 40 12.06 12.93 -11.89
C ALA A 40 11.98 13.63 -10.53
N VAL A 41 11.91 14.97 -10.49
CA VAL A 41 11.69 15.76 -9.25
C VAL A 41 10.36 15.36 -8.59
N SER A 42 9.26 15.32 -9.33
CA SER A 42 7.94 14.98 -8.78
C SER A 42 7.90 13.58 -8.15
N ILE A 43 8.56 12.59 -8.76
CA ILE A 43 8.66 11.23 -8.21
C ILE A 43 9.59 11.22 -6.98
N HIS A 44 10.69 11.96 -7.04
CA HIS A 44 11.62 12.09 -5.92
C HIS A 44 10.94 12.72 -4.70
N GLU A 45 10.14 13.77 -4.89
CA GLU A 45 9.34 14.39 -3.82
C GLU A 45 8.30 13.43 -3.25
N LYS A 46 7.53 12.75 -4.11
CA LYS A 46 6.54 11.74 -3.69
C LYS A 46 7.17 10.67 -2.81
N LEU A 47 8.33 10.13 -3.16
CA LEU A 47 9.00 9.13 -2.33
C LEU A 47 9.50 9.69 -0.98
N THR A 48 9.84 10.99 -0.90
CA THR A 48 10.21 11.60 0.39
C THR A 48 8.99 11.79 1.27
N ASN A 49 7.87 12.19 0.69
CA ASN A 49 6.63 12.48 1.41
C ASN A 49 5.91 11.20 1.84
N ASP A 50 5.85 10.20 0.96
CA ASP A 50 5.11 8.97 1.19
C ASP A 50 5.95 7.88 1.88
N GLY A 51 7.28 8.08 1.98
CA GLY A 51 8.24 7.03 2.36
C GLY A 51 8.29 5.91 1.32
N ASP A 52 8.87 4.76 1.67
CA ASP A 52 8.91 3.55 0.83
C ASP A 52 7.52 2.89 0.73
N ALA A 53 6.58 3.64 0.15
CA ALA A 53 5.15 3.35 0.12
C ALA A 53 4.78 2.19 -0.81
N SER A 54 5.72 1.61 -1.56
CA SER A 54 5.45 0.38 -2.31
C SER A 54 5.08 -0.80 -1.40
N SER A 55 5.41 -0.71 -0.10
CA SER A 55 5.01 -1.67 0.92
C SER A 55 3.58 -1.48 1.44
N LYS A 56 2.97 -0.30 1.29
CA LYS A 56 1.58 -0.03 1.66
C LYS A 56 0.66 -0.48 0.54
N ARG A 57 0.62 -1.79 0.29
CA ARG A 57 -0.47 -2.38 -0.50
C ARG A 57 -1.77 -2.28 0.32
N PRO A 58 -2.75 -1.44 -0.06
CA PRO A 58 -4.04 -1.49 0.59
C PRO A 58 -4.69 -2.83 0.23
N GLY A 59 -4.96 -3.68 1.21
CA GLY A 59 -5.90 -4.79 1.04
C GLY A 59 -5.34 -6.15 0.61
N VAL A 60 -4.10 -6.51 0.92
CA VAL A 60 -3.57 -7.88 0.68
C VAL A 60 -4.02 -8.91 1.75
N GLY A 61 -4.94 -8.53 2.62
CA GLY A 61 -5.46 -9.41 3.67
C GLY A 61 -6.69 -10.18 3.21
N ARG A 62 -6.85 -11.42 3.66
CA ARG A 62 -8.08 -12.20 3.48
C ARG A 62 -9.28 -11.36 3.95
N PRO A 63 -10.32 -11.18 3.12
CA PRO A 63 -11.53 -10.44 3.52
C PRO A 63 -12.08 -10.98 4.83
N ARG A 64 -12.33 -10.09 5.79
CA ARG A 64 -12.93 -10.49 7.07
C ARG A 64 -14.39 -10.85 6.83
N VAL A 65 -14.73 -12.13 7.02
CA VAL A 65 -16.11 -12.64 6.97
C VAL A 65 -16.98 -11.94 8.04
N ILE A 66 -16.38 -11.58 9.18
CA ILE A 66 -17.07 -10.92 10.30
C ILE A 66 -16.59 -9.47 10.44
N LYS A 67 -17.51 -8.52 10.31
CA LYS A 67 -17.26 -7.09 10.61
C LYS A 67 -16.92 -6.88 12.09
N GLN A 68 -16.26 -5.78 12.44
CA GLN A 68 -15.84 -5.51 13.83
C GLN A 68 -16.99 -5.56 14.86
N LYS A 69 -18.20 -5.13 14.46
CA LYS A 69 -19.41 -5.27 15.30
C LYS A 69 -19.76 -6.73 15.60
N GLY A 70 -19.60 -7.62 14.62
CA GLY A 70 -19.79 -9.06 14.79
C GLY A 70 -18.75 -9.66 15.72
N LEU A 71 -17.49 -9.24 15.61
CA LEU A 71 -16.43 -9.66 16.54
C LEU A 71 -16.74 -9.25 17.99
N ARG A 72 -17.20 -8.00 18.22
CA ARG A 72 -17.62 -7.54 19.55
C ARG A 72 -18.80 -8.35 20.12
N ARG A 73 -19.74 -8.78 19.28
CA ARG A 73 -20.85 -9.66 19.69
C ARG A 73 -20.34 -11.05 20.04
N LEU A 74 -19.49 -11.62 19.20
CA LEU A 74 -18.89 -12.94 19.41
C LEU A 74 -18.06 -12.99 20.69
N SER A 75 -17.22 -11.98 20.94
CA SER A 75 -16.44 -11.90 22.19
C SER A 75 -17.34 -11.88 23.43
N ARG A 76 -18.50 -11.22 23.38
CA ARG A 76 -19.46 -11.24 24.50
C ARG A 76 -20.11 -12.61 24.66
N LEU A 77 -20.55 -13.23 23.56
CA LEU A 77 -21.17 -14.56 23.56
C LEU A 77 -20.24 -15.62 24.15
N VAL A 78 -18.96 -15.63 23.75
CA VAL A 78 -17.94 -16.56 24.26
C VAL A 78 -17.67 -16.35 25.75
N LYS A 79 -17.67 -15.09 26.21
CA LYS A 79 -17.50 -14.78 27.63
C LYS A 79 -18.68 -15.25 28.49
N GLN A 80 -19.90 -15.16 27.97
CA GLN A 80 -21.12 -15.56 28.68
C GLN A 80 -21.32 -17.08 28.69
N ASN A 81 -20.91 -17.78 27.63
CA ASN A 81 -21.23 -19.20 27.43
C ASN A 81 -19.97 -20.08 27.47
N ARG A 82 -19.07 -19.84 28.42
CA ARG A 82 -17.74 -20.51 28.51
C ARG A 82 -17.78 -22.04 28.51
N ARG A 83 -18.90 -22.64 28.94
CA ARG A 83 -19.06 -24.09 29.08
C ARG A 83 -19.96 -24.72 28.02
N GLN A 84 -20.58 -23.92 27.15
CA GLN A 84 -21.50 -24.44 26.13
C GLN A 84 -20.77 -24.61 24.78
N PRO A 85 -20.94 -25.75 24.10
CA PRO A 85 -20.36 -25.99 22.79
C PRO A 85 -21.02 -25.11 21.72
N VAL A 86 -20.25 -24.75 20.69
CA VAL A 86 -20.70 -23.89 19.57
C VAL A 86 -21.92 -24.46 18.86
N ALA A 87 -22.06 -25.79 18.81
CA ALA A 87 -23.21 -26.48 18.23
C ALA A 87 -24.53 -26.14 18.95
N GLN A 88 -24.52 -25.97 20.28
CA GLN A 88 -25.69 -25.56 21.05
C GLN A 88 -25.97 -24.05 20.91
N LEU A 89 -24.94 -23.23 20.69
CA LEU A 89 -25.07 -21.78 20.49
C LEU A 89 -25.55 -21.39 19.09
N THR A 90 -25.40 -22.30 18.14
CA THR A 90 -25.80 -22.11 16.72
C THR A 90 -27.01 -22.96 16.35
N ALA A 91 -27.51 -23.77 17.28
CA ALA A 91 -28.80 -24.42 17.15
C ALA A 91 -29.88 -23.34 17.06
N LYS A 92 -30.73 -23.43 16.04
CA LYS A 92 -31.91 -22.57 15.88
C LYS A 92 -33.08 -23.14 16.68
#